data_AF-A0A9K3CX50-F1
#
_entry.id   AF-A0A9K3CX50-F1
#
_cell.length_a   1.000
_cell.length_b   1.000
_cell.length_c   1.000
_cell.angle_alpha   90.00
_cell.angle_beta   90.00
_cell.angle_gamma   90.00
#
_symmetry.space_group_name_H-M   'P 1'
#
loop_
_entity.id
_entity.type
_entity.pdbx_description
1 polymer ?
#
loop_
_entity_poly.entity_id
_entity_poly.type
_entity_poly.pdbx_seq_one_letter_code
_entity_poly.pdbx_strand_id
1 'polypeptide(L)'
;MNHSCSPNCELGYTDSHEVQLLIRKSNTTIRQGEEMTVNYADQNLGVVERTAILSSYGITCDCKRCTRERAALESMPQSDVADRNPVEAASLSGSGRVRHSSRSKSREAGDSSSRSPKHLPSLSHK
;
A
#
# COMPACT_ATOMS: atom_id res chain seq x y z
N MET A 1 -16.24 13.84 4.81
CA MET A 1 -16.67 12.48 4.46
C MET A 1 -15.98 11.53 5.42
N ASN A 2 -16.63 10.46 5.86
CA ASN A 2 -16.00 9.51 6.78
C ASN A 2 -15.53 8.25 6.04
N HIS A 3 -14.70 7.49 6.74
CA HIS A 3 -14.11 6.27 6.21
C HIS A 3 -15.03 5.06 6.39
N SER A 4 -15.10 4.20 5.37
CA SER A 4 -15.55 2.82 5.50
C SER A 4 -14.71 1.92 4.60
N CYS A 5 -14.30 0.74 5.09
CA CYS A 5 -13.65 -0.28 4.23
C CYS A 5 -14.65 -0.93 3.26
N SER A 6 -15.94 -0.64 3.38
CA SER A 6 -17.03 -1.02 2.46
C SER A 6 -17.88 0.23 2.22
N PRO A 7 -17.35 1.21 1.47
CA PRO A 7 -17.98 2.51 1.30
C PRO A 7 -19.23 2.43 0.42
N ASN A 8 -20.09 3.44 0.51
CA ASN A 8 -21.20 3.66 -0.43
C ASN A 8 -20.86 4.66 -1.54
N CYS A 9 -19.70 5.32 -1.47
CA CYS A 9 -19.20 6.24 -2.49
C CYS A 9 -17.75 5.90 -2.90
N GLU A 10 -17.34 6.31 -4.10
CA GLU A 10 -15.97 6.16 -4.61
C GLU A 10 -15.42 7.50 -5.10
N LEU A 11 -14.11 7.69 -4.97
CA LEU A 11 -13.42 8.84 -5.51
C LEU A 11 -12.91 8.52 -6.92
N GLY A 12 -13.31 9.33 -7.90
CA GLY A 12 -12.73 9.36 -9.22
C GLY A 12 -11.85 10.60 -9.37
N TYR A 13 -10.76 10.47 -10.11
CA TYR A 13 -9.91 11.60 -10.47
C TYR A 13 -9.89 11.69 -11.99
N THR A 14 -10.03 12.90 -12.52
CA THR A 14 -9.85 13.17 -13.95
C THR A 14 -8.38 13.37 -14.28
N ASP A 15 -8.07 13.35 -15.58
CA ASP A 15 -6.73 13.69 -16.08
C ASP A 15 -6.32 15.13 -15.73
N SER A 16 -7.29 16.01 -15.44
CA SER A 16 -7.07 17.38 -14.95
C SER A 16 -6.78 17.46 -13.44
N HIS A 17 -6.62 16.34 -12.74
CA HIS A 17 -6.50 16.25 -11.28
C HIS A 17 -7.71 16.82 -10.51
N GLU A 18 -8.85 17.00 -11.17
CA GLU A 18 -10.08 17.39 -10.49
C GLU A 18 -10.67 16.15 -9.81
N VAL A 19 -11.09 16.34 -8.55
CA VAL A 19 -11.72 15.27 -7.78
C VAL A 19 -13.19 15.21 -8.16
N GLN A 20 -13.59 14.11 -8.78
CA GLN A 20 -15.00 13.80 -9.03
C GLN A 20 -15.46 12.74 -8.02
N LEU A 21 -16.46 13.09 -7.22
CA LEU A 21 -17.10 12.10 -6.36
C LEU A 21 -18.02 11.24 -7.23
N LEU A 22 -17.59 10.02 -7.54
CA LEU A 22 -18.46 9.07 -8.20
C LEU A 22 -19.28 8.38 -7.12
N ILE A 23 -20.59 8.58 -7.16
CA ILE A 23 -21.52 7.65 -6.52
C ILE A 23 -21.50 6.37 -7.38
N ARG A 24 -20.42 5.60 -7.25
CA ARG A 24 -20.35 4.27 -7.84
C ARG A 24 -21.45 3.45 -7.23
N LYS A 25 -22.15 2.70 -8.09
CA LYS A 25 -23.05 1.60 -7.73
C LYS A 25 -22.30 0.58 -6.87
N SER A 26 -22.03 0.89 -5.60
CA SER A 26 -22.25 -0.14 -4.59
C SER A 26 -23.70 -0.60 -4.81
N ASN A 27 -23.98 -1.89 -4.74
CA ASN A 27 -25.29 -2.47 -5.07
C ASN A 27 -26.43 -2.03 -4.11
N THR A 28 -26.33 -0.83 -3.54
CA THR A 28 -27.12 -0.32 -2.44
C THR A 28 -27.52 1.11 -2.77
N THR A 29 -28.83 1.36 -2.82
CA THR A 29 -29.39 2.70 -2.89
C THR A 29 -28.99 3.48 -1.63
N ILE A 30 -28.43 4.68 -1.79
CA ILE A 30 -28.19 5.60 -0.67
C ILE A 30 -29.50 6.31 -0.35
N ARG A 31 -30.00 6.19 0.89
CA ARG A 31 -31.25 6.82 1.31
C ARG A 31 -31.02 8.27 1.75
N GLN A 32 -32.07 9.09 1.71
CA GLN A 32 -31.99 10.44 2.26
C GLN A 32 -31.61 10.39 3.74
N GLY A 33 -30.61 11.17 4.14
CA GLY A 33 -30.07 11.19 5.50
C GLY A 33 -29.08 10.08 5.82
N GLU A 34 -28.82 9.15 4.89
CA GLU A 34 -27.73 8.18 5.04
C GLU A 34 -26.37 8.86 4.87
N GLU A 35 -25.41 8.47 5.70
CA GLU A 35 -24.06 8.99 5.64
C GLU A 35 -23.32 8.50 4.40
N MET A 36 -22.71 9.43 3.67
CA MET A 36 -21.80 9.11 2.56
C MET A 36 -20.39 8.82 3.11
N THR A 37 -19.85 7.67 2.74
CA THR A 37 -18.51 7.21 3.16
C THR A 37 -17.65 6.82 1.95
N VAL A 38 -16.34 7.00 2.07
CA VAL A 38 -15.33 6.57 1.08
C VAL A 38 -14.26 5.71 1.72
N ASN A 39 -13.48 5.01 0.91
CA ASN A 39 -12.29 4.31 1.38
C ASN A 39 -11.07 5.25 1.33
N TYR A 40 -10.30 5.32 2.42
CA TYR A 40 -9.08 6.12 2.53
C TYR A 40 -7.82 5.28 2.37
N ALA A 41 -7.94 3.95 2.44
CA ALA A 41 -6.86 3.01 2.21
C ALA A 41 -7.11 2.25 0.90
N ASP A 42 -6.07 1.64 0.33
CA ASP A 42 -6.24 0.76 -0.82
C ASP A 42 -7.11 -0.45 -0.42
N GLN A 43 -8.08 -0.81 -1.27
CA GLN A 43 -9.02 -1.92 -1.04
C GLN A 43 -8.34 -3.28 -0.96
N ASN A 44 -7.16 -3.43 -1.58
CA ASN A 44 -6.39 -4.67 -1.66
C ASN A 44 -5.55 -4.95 -0.42
N LEU A 45 -5.36 -3.95 0.46
CA LEU A 45 -4.57 -4.09 1.68
C LEU A 45 -5.28 -4.91 2.75
N GLY A 46 -4.50 -5.59 3.59
CA GLY A 46 -5.00 -6.33 4.75
C GLY A 46 -5.37 -5.43 5.92
N VAL A 47 -6.10 -5.95 6.92
CA VAL A 47 -6.56 -5.14 8.07
C VAL A 47 -5.43 -4.44 8.82
N VAL A 48 -4.27 -5.07 8.97
CA VAL A 48 -3.12 -4.49 9.68
C VAL A 48 -2.62 -3.23 8.98
N GLU A 49 -2.41 -3.31 7.66
CA GLU A 49 -1.92 -2.21 6.84
C GLU A 49 -2.96 -1.07 6.76
N ARG A 50 -4.24 -1.42 6.57
CA ARG A 50 -5.33 -0.43 6.57
C ARG A 50 -5.41 0.29 7.90
N THR A 51 -5.32 -0.41 9.03
CA THR A 51 -5.33 0.22 10.36
C THR A 51 -4.15 1.17 10.57
N ALA A 52 -2.95 0.83 10.08
CA ALA A 52 -1.80 1.72 10.16
C ALA A 52 -2.03 3.02 9.36
N ILE A 53 -2.54 2.92 8.13
CA ILE A 53 -2.88 4.09 7.30
C ILE A 53 -3.94 4.94 8.00
N LEU A 54 -5.03 4.33 8.46
CA LEU A 54 -6.15 5.03 9.10
C LEU A 54 -5.76 5.70 10.41
N SER A 55 -4.79 5.13 11.14
CA SER A 55 -4.27 5.74 12.37
C SER A 55 -3.61 7.09 12.11
N SER A 56 -3.00 7.30 10.93
CA SER A 56 -2.45 8.62 10.55
C SER A 56 -3.54 9.69 10.38
N TYR A 57 -4.77 9.27 10.09
CA TYR A 57 -5.96 10.12 10.03
C TYR A 57 -6.70 10.21 11.38
N GLY A 58 -6.19 9.58 12.44
CA GLY A 58 -6.87 9.48 13.74
C GLY A 58 -8.12 8.59 13.72
N ILE A 59 -8.24 7.71 12.72
CA ILE A 59 -9.42 6.86 12.52
C ILE A 59 -9.14 5.45 13.06
N THR A 60 -10.01 5.00 13.96
CA THR A 60 -10.09 3.59 14.35
C THR A 60 -11.31 2.97 13.67
N CYS A 61 -11.10 2.03 12.74
CA CYS A 61 -12.18 1.43 11.98
C CYS A 61 -12.63 0.08 12.56
N ASP A 62 -13.90 -0.01 12.91
CA ASP A 62 -14.57 -1.17 13.52
C ASP A 62 -15.62 -1.83 12.59
N CYS A 63 -15.56 -1.52 11.28
CA CYS A 63 -16.52 -2.05 10.32
C CYS A 63 -16.49 -3.59 10.23
N LYS A 64 -17.56 -4.18 9.67
CA LYS A 64 -17.73 -5.64 9.55
C LYS A 64 -16.54 -6.34 8.87
N ARG A 65 -15.91 -5.71 7.87
CA ARG A 65 -14.72 -6.24 7.19
C ARG A 65 -13.53 -6.30 8.15
N CYS A 66 -13.20 -5.20 8.83
CA CYS A 66 -12.10 -5.14 9.79
C CYS A 66 -12.30 -6.11 10.96
N THR A 67 -13.52 -6.25 11.46
CA THR A 67 -13.82 -7.18 12.55
C THR A 67 -13.62 -8.63 12.14
N ARG A 68 -14.08 -9.02 10.94
CA ARG A 68 -13.87 -10.38 10.41
C ARG A 68 -12.40 -10.68 10.17
N GLU A 69 -11.67 -9.76 9.54
CA GLU A 69 -10.25 -9.94 9.23
C GLU A 69 -9.39 -10.02 10.50
N ARG A 70 -9.68 -9.21 11.53
CA ARG A 70 -8.99 -9.33 12.84
C ARG A 70 -9.23 -10.67 13.51
N ALA A 71 -10.49 -11.12 13.54
CA ALA A 71 -10.83 -12.43 14.11
C ALA A 71 -10.13 -13.58 13.36
N ALA A 72 -10.00 -13.47 12.03
CA ALA A 72 -9.28 -14.47 11.24
C ALA A 72 -7.78 -14.55 11.60
N LEU A 73 -7.14 -13.41 11.88
CA LEU A 73 -5.74 -13.37 12.32
C LEU A 73 -5.55 -14.01 13.70
N GLU A 74 -6.48 -13.82 14.63
CA GLU A 74 -6.44 -14.40 15.98
C GLU A 74 -6.68 -15.93 15.97
N SER A 75 -7.41 -16.42 14.97
CA SER A 75 -7.77 -17.84 14.85
C SER A 75 -6.70 -18.74 14.20
N MET A 76 -5.60 -18.16 13.68
CA MET A 76 -4.51 -18.98 13.14
C MET A 76 -3.74 -19.66 14.29
N PRO A 77 -3.69 -21.01 14.33
CA PRO A 77 -2.96 -21.70 15.38
C PRO A 77 -1.46 -21.43 15.25
N GLN A 78 -0.83 -20.98 16.33
CA GLN A 78 0.63 -20.98 16.49
C GLN A 78 1.12 -22.43 16.67
N SER A 79 1.09 -23.24 15.62
CA SER A 79 1.83 -24.51 15.61
C SER A 79 3.27 -24.23 15.15
N ASP A 80 4.21 -24.63 16.00
CA ASP A 80 5.65 -24.81 15.74
C ASP A 80 6.59 -23.61 16.00
N VAL A 81 6.68 -23.19 17.26
CA VAL A 81 7.98 -22.82 17.85
C VAL A 81 8.53 -24.00 18.64
N ALA A 82 8.86 -25.08 17.93
CA ALA A 82 9.68 -26.13 18.48
C ALA A 82 11.10 -25.58 18.71
N ASP A 83 11.46 -25.50 19.98
CA ASP A 83 12.78 -25.83 20.52
C ASP A 83 14.01 -25.28 19.75
N ARG A 84 14.43 -24.06 20.08
CA ARG A 84 15.84 -23.66 19.93
C ARG A 84 16.46 -23.53 21.31
N ASN A 85 16.87 -24.67 21.84
CA ASN A 85 17.77 -24.81 22.97
C ASN A 85 19.10 -24.06 22.70
N PRO A 86 19.51 -23.04 23.50
CA PRO A 86 20.81 -22.41 23.35
C PRO A 86 21.84 -23.16 24.20
N VAL A 87 22.38 -24.28 23.69
CA VAL A 87 23.61 -24.87 24.24
C VAL A 87 24.82 -24.41 23.44
N GLU A 88 25.65 -23.63 24.13
CA GLU A 88 27.08 -23.46 23.96
C GLU A 88 27.66 -23.10 22.58
N ALA A 89 28.03 -21.83 22.44
CA ALA A 89 29.23 -21.45 21.70
C ALA A 89 30.07 -20.51 22.59
N ALA A 90 30.90 -21.13 23.44
CA ALA A 90 31.99 -20.48 24.10
C ALA A 90 32.95 -19.86 23.07
N SER A 91 33.38 -18.63 23.36
CA SER A 91 34.73 -18.08 23.19
C SER A 91 35.51 -18.38 21.90
N LEU A 92 35.92 -17.33 21.18
CA LEU A 92 37.34 -16.94 21.08
C LEU A 92 37.52 -15.67 20.23
N SER A 93 38.24 -14.73 20.83
CA SER A 93 38.87 -13.53 20.28
C SER A 93 39.70 -13.78 19.02
N GLY A 94 39.63 -12.86 18.05
CA GLY A 94 40.52 -12.84 16.89
C GLY A 94 40.53 -11.50 16.16
N SER A 95 41.35 -10.56 16.63
CA SER A 95 41.72 -9.33 15.93
C SER A 95 42.37 -9.63 14.58
N GLY A 96 41.80 -9.12 13.48
CA GLY A 96 42.33 -9.29 12.12
C GLY A 96 42.23 -8.01 11.30
N ARG A 97 43.39 -7.49 10.90
CA ARG A 97 43.62 -6.18 10.30
C ARG A 97 43.01 -5.97 8.89
N VAL A 98 42.65 -4.72 8.68
CA VAL A 98 42.52 -3.93 7.44
C VAL A 98 43.36 -4.42 6.25
N ARG A 99 42.74 -4.51 5.07
CA ARG A 99 43.41 -4.25 3.79
C ARG A 99 42.55 -3.36 2.90
N HIS A 100 43.04 -2.14 2.70
CA HIS A 100 42.65 -1.28 1.60
C HIS A 100 43.33 -1.79 0.32
N SER A 101 42.57 -1.93 -0.76
CA SER A 101 43.09 -2.05 -2.12
C SER A 101 42.34 -1.05 -2.98
N SER A 102 43.09 -0.07 -3.42
CA SER A 102 42.74 1.06 -4.26
C SER A 102 42.67 0.67 -5.74
N ARG A 103 42.13 1.63 -6.55
CA ARG A 103 42.46 1.89 -7.96
C ARG A 103 41.67 1.04 -8.99
N SER A 104 41.09 1.55 -10.08
CA SER A 104 40.88 2.90 -10.63
C SER A 104 40.03 2.81 -11.92
N LYS A 105 39.04 3.71 -12.05
CA LYS A 105 38.78 4.63 -13.19
C LYS A 105 38.97 4.14 -14.65
N SER A 106 37.85 4.05 -15.39
CA SER A 106 37.70 4.38 -16.84
C SER A 106 36.30 3.93 -17.30
N ARG A 107 35.52 4.54 -18.20
CA ARG A 107 35.58 5.76 -19.04
C ARG A 107 34.15 5.92 -19.60
N GLU A 108 33.80 7.16 -19.93
CA GLU A 108 32.56 7.53 -20.64
C GLU A 108 32.52 7.00 -22.08
N ALA A 109 31.31 6.74 -22.59
CA ALA A 109 30.93 6.94 -23.98
C ALA A 109 29.41 7.10 -24.06
N GLY A 110 28.96 8.30 -24.37
CA GLY A 110 27.58 8.58 -24.78
C GLY A 110 27.39 8.30 -26.28
N ASP A 111 26.20 7.83 -26.62
CA ASP A 111 25.61 7.74 -27.97
C ASP A 111 24.18 7.20 -27.76
N SER A 112 23.09 7.58 -28.42
CA SER A 112 22.65 8.72 -29.22
C SER A 112 21.13 8.52 -29.40
N SER A 113 20.46 9.52 -29.99
CA SER A 113 19.27 9.31 -30.85
C SER A 113 17.89 9.06 -30.24
N SER A 114 17.16 10.18 -30.07
CA SER A 114 15.88 10.47 -30.74
C SER A 114 14.92 9.31 -31.09
N ARG A 115 13.73 9.31 -30.47
CA ARG A 115 12.47 9.01 -31.16
C ARG A 115 11.24 9.48 -30.38
N SER A 116 10.52 10.42 -30.99
CA SER A 116 9.23 10.94 -30.57
C SER A 116 8.12 9.89 -30.58
N PRO A 117 7.17 9.91 -29.64
CA PRO A 117 5.86 9.31 -29.83
C PRO A 117 4.86 10.32 -30.37
N LYS A 118 4.50 10.05 -31.62
CA LYS A 118 3.33 10.42 -32.43
C LYS A 118 2.16 11.13 -31.72
N HIS A 119 1.78 12.26 -32.31
CA HIS A 119 0.45 12.87 -32.33
C HIS A 119 -0.70 11.84 -32.26
N LEU A 120 -1.63 12.02 -31.32
CA LEU A 120 -3.01 11.54 -31.45
C LEU A 120 -3.91 12.70 -31.90
N PRO A 121 -4.85 12.47 -32.83
CA PRO A 121 -5.74 13.50 -33.34
C PRO A 121 -6.86 13.84 -32.36
N SER A 122 -7.19 15.12 -32.33
CA SER A 122 -8.38 15.68 -31.70
C SER A 122 -9.64 15.10 -32.32
N LEU A 123 -10.51 14.53 -31.48
CA LEU A 123 -11.91 14.31 -31.83
C LEU A 123 -12.75 15.33 -31.08
N SER A 124 -12.98 16.44 -31.77
CA SER A 124 -14.14 17.31 -31.56
C SER A 124 -15.39 16.62 -32.12
N HIS A 125 -16.55 17.13 -31.69
CA HIS A 125 -17.93 16.84 -32.14
C HIS A 125 -18.65 15.80 -31.27
N LYS A 126 -19.83 16.06 -30.71
CA LYS A 126 -20.87 17.07 -30.98
C LYS A 126 -21.76 17.20 -29.74
#